data_AF-A0A5C7IYP7-F1
#
_entry.id   AF-A0A5C7IYP7-F1
#
_cell.length_a   1.000
_cell.length_b   1.000
_cell.length_c   1.000
_cell.angle_alpha   90.00
_cell.angle_beta   90.00
_cell.angle_gamma   90.00
#
_symmetry.space_group_name_H-M   'P 1'
#
loop_
_entity.id
_entity.type
_entity.pdbx_description
1 polymer ?
#
loop_
_entity_poly.entity_id
_entity_poly.type
_entity_poly.pdbx_seq_one_letter_code
_entity_poly.pdbx_strand_id
1 'polypeptide(L)'
;MTNASTLGYFNSAQALADYAEVLLYIKKNYHAEQSPVIVLGGSYGGILASWFRLKYPRVALGALASSAPILNFDNITPQTGYDAIVTKDYKVRNVY
;
A
#
# COMPACT_ATOMS: atom_id res chain seq x y z
N MET A 1 -10.04 -23.56 2.97
CA MET A 1 -10.30 -22.11 2.82
C MET A 1 -11.62 -21.92 2.07
N THR A 2 -12.77 -22.07 2.74
CA THR A 2 -14.08 -22.25 2.07
C THR A 2 -15.25 -21.64 2.87
N ASN A 3 -15.02 -20.62 3.70
CA ASN A 3 -16.10 -19.92 4.39
C ASN A 3 -16.36 -18.56 3.73
N ALA A 4 -17.35 -18.49 2.83
CA ALA A 4 -17.73 -17.26 2.15
C ALA A 4 -18.11 -16.14 3.14
N SER A 5 -18.62 -16.50 4.31
CA SER A 5 -19.03 -15.57 5.37
C SER A 5 -17.87 -14.81 5.99
N THR A 6 -16.63 -15.31 5.90
CA THR A 6 -15.45 -14.61 6.46
C THR A 6 -14.63 -13.86 5.41
N LEU A 7 -14.81 -14.16 4.12
CA LEU A 7 -14.09 -13.46 3.04
C LEU A 7 -14.42 -11.97 2.96
N GLY A 8 -15.60 -11.55 3.42
CA GLY A 8 -15.97 -10.13 3.47
C GLY A 8 -15.02 -9.27 4.32
N TYR A 9 -14.34 -9.86 5.31
CA TYR A 9 -13.35 -9.16 6.12
C TYR A 9 -11.98 -9.02 5.44
N PHE A 10 -11.71 -9.81 4.40
CA PHE A 10 -10.44 -9.79 3.68
C PHE A 10 -10.45 -8.69 2.62
N ASN A 11 -10.32 -7.43 3.04
CA ASN A 11 -10.26 -6.29 2.14
C ASN A 11 -9.31 -5.19 2.66
N SER A 12 -8.90 -4.30 1.75
CA SER A 12 -7.96 -3.22 2.06
C SER A 12 -8.51 -2.21 3.07
N ALA A 13 -9.81 -1.91 3.06
CA ALA A 13 -10.40 -0.96 4.00
C ALA A 13 -10.29 -1.46 5.45
N GLN A 14 -10.52 -2.76 5.68
CA GLN A 14 -10.31 -3.39 6.98
C GLN A 14 -8.85 -3.38 7.39
N ALA A 15 -7.93 -3.78 6.49
CA ALA A 15 -6.50 -3.73 6.80
C ALA A 15 -6.01 -2.31 7.18
N LEU A 16 -6.53 -1.26 6.52
CA LEU A 16 -6.21 0.12 6.88
C LEU A 16 -6.80 0.52 8.25
N ALA A 17 -7.99 0.02 8.60
CA ALA A 17 -8.57 0.22 9.94
C ALA A 17 -7.74 -0.46 11.02
N ASP A 18 -7.31 -1.71 10.79
CA ASP A 18 -6.44 -2.47 11.69
C ASP A 18 -5.13 -1.72 11.95
N TYR A 19 -4.49 -1.16 10.91
CA TYR A 19 -3.27 -0.37 11.06
C TYR A 19 -3.48 0.87 11.92
N ALA A 20 -4.61 1.56 11.75
CA ALA A 20 -4.93 2.74 12.55
C ALA A 20 -5.12 2.37 14.02
N GLU A 21 -5.86 1.29 14.30
CA GLU A 21 -6.10 0.81 15.66
C GLU A 21 -4.80 0.40 16.35
N VAL A 22 -3.96 -0.39 15.69
CA VAL A 22 -2.65 -0.80 16.22
C VAL A 22 -1.76 0.41 16.51
N LEU A 23 -1.68 1.39 15.60
CA LEU A 23 -0.88 2.59 15.82
C LEU A 23 -1.40 3.43 16.99
N LEU A 24 -2.71 3.61 17.11
CA LEU A 24 -3.31 4.35 18.23
C LEU A 24 -3.10 3.61 19.56
N TYR A 25 -3.21 2.27 19.55
CA TYR A 25 -2.89 1.43 20.70
C TYR A 25 -1.43 1.59 21.13
N ILE A 26 -0.48 1.48 20.19
CA ILE A 26 0.95 1.66 20.48
C ILE A 26 1.21 3.06 21.04
N LYS A 27 0.69 4.11 20.39
CA LYS A 27 0.91 5.50 20.84
C LYS A 27 0.39 5.72 22.26
N LYS A 28 -0.76 5.14 22.62
CA LYS A 28 -1.32 5.23 23.98
C LYS A 28 -0.50 4.46 25.01
N ASN A 29 -0.15 3.21 24.71
CA ASN A 29 0.52 2.33 25.70
C ASN A 29 1.98 2.71 25.97
N TYR A 30 2.61 3.42 25.04
CA TYR A 30 3.99 3.88 25.17
C TYR A 30 4.12 5.39 25.40
N HIS A 31 3.02 6.10 25.76
CA HIS A 31 3.00 7.55 26.00
C HIS A 31 3.62 8.37 24.85
N ALA A 32 3.30 7.98 23.63
CA ALA A 32 3.88 8.49 22.39
C ALA A 32 2.84 9.23 21.53
N GLU A 33 1.80 9.82 22.12
CA GLU A 33 0.67 10.45 21.44
C GLU A 33 1.11 11.57 20.46
N GLN A 34 2.16 12.31 20.82
CA GLN A 34 2.72 13.40 20.00
C GLN A 34 3.78 12.91 18.99
N SER A 35 4.17 11.64 19.03
CA SER A 35 5.20 11.11 18.13
C SER A 35 4.69 11.08 16.68
N PRO A 36 5.44 11.62 15.71
CA PRO A 36 5.08 11.55 14.31
C PRO A 36 5.23 10.11 13.80
N VAL A 37 4.32 9.70 12.92
CA VAL A 37 4.34 8.36 12.29
C VAL A 37 4.58 8.51 10.79
N ILE A 38 5.57 7.80 10.27
CA ILE A 38 5.79 7.61 8.83
C ILE A 38 5.45 6.16 8.49
N VAL A 39 4.58 5.97 7.51
CA VAL A 39 4.24 4.62 7.02
C VAL A 39 5.04 4.29 5.77
N LEU A 40 5.55 3.07 5.67
CA LEU A 40 6.38 2.64 4.55
C LEU A 40 5.78 1.38 3.95
N GLY A 41 5.87 1.24 2.63
CA GLY A 41 5.42 0.02 1.96
C GLY A 41 5.93 -0.11 0.54
N GLY A 42 6.05 -1.35 0.06
CA GLY A 42 6.44 -1.71 -1.29
C GLY A 42 5.31 -2.42 -2.05
N SER A 43 5.19 -2.22 -3.37
CA SER A 43 4.17 -2.90 -4.19
C SER A 43 2.76 -2.66 -3.64
N TYR A 44 1.95 -3.70 -3.41
CA TYR A 44 0.65 -3.56 -2.74
C TYR A 44 0.76 -2.90 -1.35
N GLY A 45 1.81 -3.20 -0.58
CA GLY A 45 2.07 -2.50 0.68
C GLY A 45 2.30 -1.00 0.49
N GLY A 46 2.87 -0.58 -0.63
CA GLY A 46 3.03 0.84 -0.98
C GLY A 46 1.71 1.50 -1.38
N ILE A 47 0.81 0.75 -2.02
CA ILE A 47 -0.58 1.17 -2.26
C ILE A 47 -1.27 1.40 -0.91
N LEU A 48 -1.18 0.43 0.00
CA LEU A 48 -1.74 0.56 1.35
C LEU A 48 -1.13 1.73 2.12
N ALA A 49 0.19 1.94 2.07
CA ALA A 49 0.84 3.08 2.73
C ALA A 49 0.32 4.42 2.19
N SER A 50 0.15 4.54 0.87
CA SER A 50 -0.43 5.71 0.21
C SER A 50 -1.87 5.95 0.68
N TRP A 51 -2.72 4.93 0.60
CA TRP A 51 -4.11 5.02 1.04
C TRP A 51 -4.27 5.28 2.53
N PHE A 52 -3.39 4.70 3.36
CA PHE A 52 -3.40 4.94 4.80
C PHE A 52 -3.17 6.41 5.11
N ARG A 53 -2.15 7.03 4.49
CA ARG A 53 -1.89 8.47 4.66
C ARG A 53 -3.07 9.33 4.19
N LEU A 54 -3.71 8.96 3.08
CA LEU A 54 -4.88 9.70 2.57
C LEU A 54 -6.12 9.56 3.45
N LYS A 55 -6.40 8.37 4.00
CA LYS A 55 -7.60 8.08 4.79
C LYS A 55 -7.45 8.41 6.28
N TYR A 56 -6.25 8.28 6.83
CA TYR A 56 -5.95 8.54 8.24
C TYR A 56 -4.88 9.64 8.41
N PRO A 57 -5.09 10.87 7.89
CA PRO A 57 -4.07 11.90 7.87
C PRO A 57 -3.69 12.45 9.25
N ARG A 58 -4.52 12.20 10.27
CA ARG A 58 -4.22 12.53 11.68
C ARG A 58 -3.37 11.47 12.38
N VAL A 59 -3.30 10.25 11.83
CA VAL A 59 -2.55 9.13 12.41
C VAL A 59 -1.14 9.08 11.83
N ALA A 60 -1.00 9.14 10.50
CA ALA A 60 0.29 9.15 9.80
C ALA A 60 0.61 10.55 9.25
N LEU A 61 1.79 11.06 9.60
CA LEU A 61 2.33 12.33 9.09
C LEU A 61 2.67 12.23 7.59
N GLY A 62 3.23 11.11 7.15
CA GLY A 62 3.66 10.89 5.77
C GLY A 62 3.73 9.41 5.40
N ALA A 63 3.90 9.15 4.11
CA ALA A 63 4.04 7.80 3.57
C ALA A 63 5.18 7.71 2.54
N LEU A 64 5.94 6.63 2.59
CA LEU A 64 6.86 6.22 1.52
C LEU A 64 6.27 4.99 0.81
N ALA A 65 5.81 5.19 -0.43
CA ALA A 65 5.21 4.16 -1.26
C ALA A 65 6.17 3.75 -2.38
N SER A 66 6.97 2.72 -2.12
CA SER A 66 7.96 2.21 -3.06
C SER A 66 7.33 1.27 -4.10
N SER A 67 7.58 1.53 -5.38
CA SER A 67 7.13 0.67 -6.49
C SER A 67 5.62 0.33 -6.41
N ALA A 68 4.80 1.28 -5.94
CA ALA A 68 3.38 1.07 -5.69
C ALA A 68 2.58 1.33 -6.99
N PRO A 69 1.91 0.32 -7.57
CA PRO A 69 1.18 0.50 -8.82
C PRO A 69 -0.21 1.13 -8.60
N ILE A 70 -0.26 2.30 -7.94
CA ILE A 70 -1.51 2.99 -7.56
C ILE A 70 -2.39 3.41 -8.76
N LEU A 71 -1.80 3.51 -9.95
CA LEU A 71 -2.50 3.87 -11.19
C LEU A 71 -2.87 2.65 -12.05
N ASN A 72 -2.55 1.43 -11.63
CA ASN A 72 -2.72 0.24 -12.46
C ASN A 72 -4.15 -0.34 -12.39
N PHE A 73 -5.16 0.53 -12.38
CA PHE A 73 -6.59 0.23 -12.26
C PHE A 73 -7.40 1.04 -13.27
N ASP A 74 -8.67 0.69 -13.47
CA ASP A 74 -9.69 1.48 -14.17
C ASP A 74 -9.28 2.04 -15.55
N ASN A 75 -8.47 1.28 -16.30
CA ASN A 75 -7.91 1.68 -17.60
C ASN A 75 -7.12 3.00 -17.58
N ILE A 76 -6.61 3.41 -16.41
CA ILE A 76 -5.76 4.61 -16.26
C ILE A 76 -4.43 4.40 -16.99
N THR A 77 -3.87 3.19 -16.91
CA THR A 77 -2.66 2.78 -17.64
C THR A 77 -2.99 1.81 -18.77
N PRO A 78 -2.19 1.80 -19.86
CA PRO A 78 -2.34 0.80 -20.92
C PRO A 78 -2.26 -0.62 -20.37
N GLN A 79 -3.17 -1.50 -20.81
CA GLN A 79 -3.26 -2.88 -20.31
C GLN A 79 -1.99 -3.70 -20.61
N THR A 80 -1.30 -3.39 -21.69
CA THR A 80 -0.02 -4.00 -22.09
C THR A 80 1.20 -3.33 -21.46
N GLY A 81 1.01 -2.34 -20.59
CA GLY A 81 2.08 -1.53 -20.02
C GLY A 81 3.12 -2.36 -19.26
N TYR A 82 2.67 -3.34 -18.47
CA TYR A 82 3.58 -4.23 -17.73
C TYR A 82 4.46 -5.04 -18.69
N ASP A 83 3.85 -5.75 -19.65
CA ASP A 83 4.56 -6.61 -20.60
C ASP A 83 5.52 -5.81 -21.50
N ALA A 84 5.14 -4.58 -21.86
CA ALA A 84 5.99 -3.69 -22.63
C ALA A 84 7.28 -3.31 -21.88
N ILE A 85 7.18 -3.02 -20.57
CA ILE A 85 8.35 -2.73 -19.72
C ILE A 85 9.21 -3.98 -19.54
N VAL A 86 8.62 -5.14 -19.23
CA VAL A 86 9.36 -6.42 -19.11
C VAL A 86 10.11 -6.72 -20.40
N THR A 87 9.45 -6.61 -21.56
CA THR A 87 10.09 -6.83 -22.87
C THR A 87 11.27 -5.87 -23.10
N LYS A 88 11.12 -4.61 -22.72
CA LYS A 88 12.17 -3.59 -22.84
C LYS A 88 13.40 -3.95 -22.01
N ASP A 89 13.22 -4.40 -20.77
CA ASP A 89 14.33 -4.75 -19.86
C ASP A 89 15.21 -5.87 -20.42
N TYR A 90 14.62 -6.82 -21.16
CA TYR A 90 15.36 -7.90 -21.82
C TYR A 90 15.94 -7.51 -23.19
N LYS A 91 15.31 -6.56 -23.91
CA LYS A 91 15.87 -6.04 -25.18
C LYS A 91 17.20 -5.31 -24.97
N VAL A 92 17.34 -4.56 -23.87
CA VAL A 92 18.58 -3.82 -23.55
C VAL A 92 19.74 -4.76 -23.19
N ARG A 93 19.45 -6.01 -22.77
CA ARG A 93 20.47 -7.00 -22.39
C ARG A 93 21.09 -7.79 -23.56
N ASN A 94 20.55 -7.71 -24.78
CA ASN A 94 21.08 -8.40 -25.96
C ASN A 94 22.09 -7.56 -26.76
N VAL A 95 22.73 -6.57 -26.12
CA VAL A 95 23.76 -5.73 -26.72
C VAL A 95 25.11 -6.01 -26.05
N TYR A 96 25.55 -7.28 -26.10
CA TYR A 96 26.93 -7.74 -25.90
C TYR A 96 27.15 -9.01 -26.73
#